data_AF-A0A1X9XW93-F1
#
_entry.id   AF-A0A1X9XW93-F1
#
_cell.length_a   1.000
_cell.length_b   1.000
_cell.length_c   1.000
_cell.angle_alpha   90.00
_cell.angle_beta   90.00
_cell.angle_gamma   90.00
#
_symmetry.space_group_name_H-M   'P 1'
#
loop_
_entity.id
_entity.type
_entity.pdbx_description
1 polymer ?
#
loop_
_entity_poly.entity_id
_entity_poly.type
_entity_poly.pdbx_seq_one_letter_code
_entity_poly.pdbx_strand_id
1 'polypeptide(L)'
;TLFIDSQHRTPGNLRAFVQASIRSLRTGKSSDVRFSSTEKIEVVPMTTQKMEFSYKDGEDYVFSNPDTYETVTVAPEIVGDAK
;
A
#
# COMPACT_ATOMS: atom_id res chain seq x y z
N THR A 1 -3.28 -1.14 -1.09
CA THR A 1 -3.30 -0.47 -2.40
C THR A 1 -3.03 1.00 -2.16
N LEU A 2 -2.00 1.55 -2.80
CA LEU A 2 -1.54 2.92 -2.60
C LEU A 2 -2.28 3.87 -3.56
N PHE A 3 -2.84 4.94 -3.02
CA PHE A 3 -3.35 6.06 -3.83
C PHE A 3 -2.16 6.91 -4.27
N ILE A 4 -2.04 7.16 -5.57
CA ILE A 4 -0.91 7.94 -6.12
C ILE A 4 -1.34 9.38 -6.39
N ASP A 5 -2.41 9.56 -7.15
CA ASP A 5 -2.89 10.88 -7.58
C ASP A 5 -4.36 10.82 -8.00
N SER A 6 -5.05 11.96 -7.99
CA SER A 6 -6.40 12.11 -8.57
C SER A 6 -6.58 13.37 -9.39
N GLN A 7 -7.21 13.22 -10.55
CA GLN A 7 -7.68 14.32 -11.38
C GLN A 7 -9.21 14.39 -11.40
N HIS A 8 -9.74 15.52 -10.95
CA HIS A 8 -11.15 15.84 -11.15
C HIS A 8 -11.37 16.44 -12.54
N ARG A 9 -12.22 15.81 -13.36
CA ARG A 9 -12.58 16.31 -14.69
C ARG A 9 -14.07 16.60 -14.77
N THR A 10 -14.39 17.79 -15.28
CA THR A 10 -15.75 18.24 -15.59
C THR A 10 -15.87 18.49 -17.10
N PRO A 11 -16.15 17.46 -17.92
CA PRO A 11 -16.35 17.67 -19.34
C PRO A 11 -17.64 18.45 -19.55
N GLY A 12 -17.61 19.55 -20.32
CA GLY A 12 -18.75 20.49 -20.42
C GLY A 12 -20.10 19.86 -20.81
N ASN A 13 -20.11 18.68 -21.44
CA ASN A 13 -21.33 17.97 -21.86
C ASN A 13 -21.59 16.63 -21.12
N LEU A 14 -20.78 16.26 -20.12
CA LEU A 14 -20.90 15.01 -19.38
C LEU A 14 -20.78 15.24 -17.87
N ARG A 15 -21.22 14.27 -17.08
CA ARG A 15 -21.07 14.33 -15.63
C ARG A 15 -19.60 14.33 -15.22
N ALA A 16 -19.32 15.10 -14.18
CA ALA A 16 -18.00 15.16 -13.57
C ALA A 16 -17.57 13.78 -13.05
N PHE A 17 -16.29 13.46 -13.18
CA PHE A 17 -15.70 12.24 -12.64
C PHE A 17 -14.30 12.49 -12.09
N VAL A 18 -13.89 11.66 -11.14
CA VAL A 18 -12.53 11.68 -10.59
C VAL A 18 -11.80 10.47 -11.14
N GLN A 19 -10.68 10.71 -11.83
CA GLN A 19 -9.78 9.64 -12.25
C GLN A 19 -8.64 9.57 -11.25
N ALA A 20 -8.49 8.44 -10.56
CA ALA A 20 -7.36 8.23 -9.65
C ALA A 20 -6.43 7.13 -10.18
N SER A 21 -5.13 7.40 -10.07
CA SER A 21 -4.10 6.40 -10.33
C SER A 21 -3.78 5.70 -9.03
N ILE A 22 -3.89 4.38 -9.05
CA ILE A 22 -3.81 3.55 -7.85
C ILE A 22 -2.82 2.41 -8.11
N ARG A 23 -1.96 2.10 -7.13
CA ARG A 23 -1.00 0.98 -7.22
C ARG A 23 -1.30 -0.10 -6.21
N SER A 24 -1.47 -1.33 -6.67
CA SER A 24 -1.60 -2.50 -5.79
C SER A 24 -0.27 -2.77 -5.10
N LEU A 25 -0.28 -2.83 -3.76
CA LEU A 25 0.91 -3.15 -2.97
C LEU A 25 1.25 -4.64 -3.01
N ARG A 26 0.26 -5.51 -3.25
CA ARG A 26 0.44 -6.96 -3.33
C ARG A 26 1.06 -7.39 -4.65
N THR A 27 0.73 -6.72 -5.75
CA THR A 27 1.14 -7.13 -7.09
C THR A 27 2.04 -6.11 -7.79
N GLY A 28 2.27 -4.96 -7.17
CA GLY A 28 3.02 -3.84 -7.76
C GLY A 28 2.33 -3.14 -8.94
N LYS A 29 1.21 -3.67 -9.44
CA LYS A 29 0.51 -3.17 -10.64
C LYS A 29 -0.18 -1.85 -10.37
N SER A 30 0.02 -0.89 -11.26
CA SER A 30 -0.73 0.36 -11.29
C SER A 30 -1.99 0.21 -12.14
N SER A 31 -3.07 0.88 -11.76
CA SER A 31 -4.34 0.90 -12.47
C SER A 31 -5.01 2.25 -12.31
N ASP A 32 -5.61 2.74 -13.39
CA ASP A 32 -6.38 3.99 -13.38
C ASP A 32 -7.86 3.66 -13.18
N VAL A 33 -8.42 4.16 -12.09
CA VAL A 33 -9.82 3.93 -11.72
C VAL A 33 -10.60 5.24 -11.85
N ARG A 34 -11.78 5.17 -12.48
CA ARG A 34 -12.70 6.30 -12.59
C ARG A 34 -13.79 6.17 -11.53
N PHE A 35 -13.85 7.13 -10.63
CA PHE A 35 -14.86 7.26 -9.60
C PHE A 35 -15.92 8.27 -10.03
N SER A 36 -17.18 7.90 -9.78
CA SER A 36 -18.27 8.87 -9.86
C SER A 36 -18.26 9.78 -8.63
N SER A 37 -18.79 11.00 -8.73
CA SER A 37 -18.81 11.96 -7.61
C SER A 37 -19.60 11.50 -6.37
N THR A 38 -20.38 10.42 -6.47
CA THR A 38 -21.22 9.90 -5.39
C THR A 38 -20.65 8.62 -4.77
N GLU A 39 -19.55 8.10 -5.31
CA GLU A 39 -18.96 6.84 -4.87
C GLU A 39 -18.16 7.05 -3.58
N LYS A 40 -18.50 6.29 -2.53
CA LYS A 40 -17.76 6.31 -1.28
C LYS A 40 -16.57 5.36 -1.38
N ILE A 41 -15.39 5.88 -1.10
CA ILE A 41 -14.15 5.10 -1.10
C ILE A 41 -13.78 4.84 0.36
N GLU A 42 -13.50 3.58 0.69
CA GLU A 42 -12.94 3.21 1.98
C GLU A 42 -11.42 3.35 1.94
N VAL A 43 -10.89 4.22 2.80
CA VAL A 43 -9.46 4.45 2.92
C VAL A 43 -8.96 3.66 4.12
N VAL A 44 -8.13 2.65 3.86
CA VAL A 44 -7.44 1.90 4.92
C VAL A 44 -6.11 2.61 5.22
N PRO A 45 -5.90 3.14 6.44
CA PRO A 45 -4.64 3.75 6.80
C PRO A 45 -3.54 2.68 6.79
N MET A 46 -2.42 3.01 6.17
CA MET A 46 -1.24 2.14 6.13
C MET A 46 -0.10 2.83 6.88
N THR A 47 0.60 2.06 7.71
CA THR A 47 1.78 2.52 8.44
C THR A 47 3.00 1.79 7.91
N THR A 48 4.01 2.54 7.50
CA THR A 48 5.33 2.00 7.13
C THR A 48 6.29 2.30 8.26
N GLN A 49 6.90 1.26 8.82
CA GLN A 49 7.91 1.39 9.88
C GLN A 49 9.25 0.88 9.34
N LYS A 50 10.33 1.58 9.71
CA LYS A 50 11.69 1.08 9.50
C LYS A 50 11.98 0.08 10.60
N MET A 51 12.34 -1.13 10.21
CA MET A 51 12.78 -2.16 11.13
C MET A 51 14.14 -2.68 10.68
N GLU A 52 14.98 -3.06 11.63
CA GLU A 52 16.27 -3.67 11.38
C GLU A 52 16.15 -5.18 11.41
N PHE A 53 16.76 -5.83 10.44
CA PHE A 53 16.86 -7.29 10.46
C PHE A 53 17.77 -7.71 11.62
N SER A 54 17.27 -8.58 12.49
CA SER A 54 18.01 -9.06 13.66
C SER A 54 18.65 -10.43 13.37
N TYR A 55 17.83 -11.47 13.22
CA TYR A 55 18.28 -12.82 12.91
C TYR A 55 17.17 -13.63 12.26
N LYS A 56 17.54 -14.81 11.75
CA LYS A 56 16.60 -15.79 11.20
C LYS A 56 16.29 -16.84 12.26
N ASP A 57 15.02 -17.07 12.54
CA ASP A 57 14.55 -18.14 13.44
C ASP A 57 13.96 -19.28 12.60
N GLY A 58 14.79 -20.28 12.27
CA GLY A 58 14.42 -21.37 11.36
C GLY A 58 14.13 -20.88 9.94
N GLU A 59 12.84 -20.84 9.58
CA GLU A 59 12.37 -20.31 8.29
C GLU A 59 11.90 -18.86 8.36
N ASP A 60 11.63 -18.34 9.56
CA ASP A 60 11.09 -17.01 9.78
C ASP A 60 12.19 -15.96 9.97
N TYR A 61 11.85 -14.70 9.67
CA TYR A 61 12.74 -13.55 9.78
C TYR A 61 12.32 -12.67 10.95
N VAL A 62 13.23 -12.41 11.88
CA VAL A 62 12.97 -11.54 13.03
C VAL A 62 13.50 -10.14 12.73
N PHE A 63 12.62 -9.15 12.83
CA PHE A 63 12.95 -7.74 12.69
C PHE A 63 12.76 -7.03 14.03
N SER A 64 13.63 -6.07 14.34
CA SER A 64 13.57 -5.25 15.55
C SER A 64 13.35 -3.79 15.17
N ASN A 65 12.46 -3.10 15.90
CA ASN A 65 12.32 -1.66 15.81
C ASN A 65 13.50 -0.99 16.56
N PRO A 66 14.29 -0.11 15.92
CA PRO A 66 15.43 0.55 16.57
C PRO A 66 15.03 1.56 17.65
N ASP A 67 13.81 2.09 17.60
CA ASP A 67 13.33 3.12 18.53
C ASP A 67 12.64 2.51 19.75
N THR A 68 11.84 1.44 19.56
CA THR A 68 11.05 0.82 20.63
C THR A 68 11.61 -0.51 21.13
N TYR A 69 12.60 -1.09 20.42
CA TYR A 69 13.12 -2.44 20.65
C TYR A 69 12.04 -3.54 20.57
N GLU A 70 10.89 -3.24 19.97
CA GLU A 70 9.86 -4.23 19.69
C GLU A 70 10.32 -5.16 18.57
N THR A 71 10.09 -6.45 18.76
CA THR A 71 10.45 -7.48 17.77
C THR A 71 9.22 -7.99 17.06
N VAL A 72 9.35 -8.22 15.75
CA VAL A 72 8.30 -8.73 14.89
C VAL A 72 8.88 -9.89 14.08
N THR A 73 8.24 -11.04 14.20
CA THR A 73 8.55 -12.23 13.40
C THR A 73 7.74 -12.19 12.11
N VAL A 74 8.41 -12.31 10.97
CA VAL A 74 7.82 -12.24 9.64
C VAL A 74 8.09 -13.54 8.90
N ALA A 75 7.01 -14.18 8.45
CA ALA A 75 7.09 -15.41 7.68
C ALA A 75 7.82 -15.18 6.33
N PRO A 76 8.55 -16.19 5.82
CA PRO A 76 9.31 -16.09 4.56
C PRO A 76 8.41 -15.77 3.35
N GLU A 77 7.14 -16.14 3.41
CA GLU A 77 6.12 -15.84 2.38
C GLU A 77 5.87 -14.34 2.20
N ILE A 78 5.97 -13.57 3.28
CA ILE A 78 5.75 -12.12 3.29
C ILE A 78 7.01 -11.38 2.81
N VAL A 79 8.19 -11.94 3.07
CA VAL A 79 9.49 -11.42 2.59
C VAL A 79 9.71 -11.75 1.11
N GLY A 80 8.92 -12.66 0.54
CA GLY A 80 9.15 -13.42 -0.71
C GLY A 80 9.65 -12.69 -1.96
N ASP A 81 9.45 -11.38 -2.11
CA ASP A 81 9.90 -10.60 -3.28
C ASP A 81 11.10 -9.66 -3.00
N ALA A 82 11.62 -9.61 -1.76
CA ALA A 82 12.66 -8.67 -1.32
C ALA A 82 14.04 -9.34 -1.08
N LYS A 83 14.29 -10.49 -1.71
CA LYS A 83 15.66 -11.06 -1.78
C LYS A 83 16.55 -10.31 -2.76
#